data_AF-A0A076EAF5-F1
#
_entry.id   AF-A0A076EAF5-F1
#
_cell.length_a   1.000
_cell.length_b   1.000
_cell.length_c   1.000
_cell.angle_alpha   90.00
_cell.angle_beta   90.00
_cell.angle_gamma   90.00
#
_symmetry.space_group_name_H-M   'P 1'
#
loop_
_entity.id
_entity.type
_entity.pdbx_description
1 polymer ?
#
loop_
_entity_poly.entity_id
_entity_poly.type
_entity_poly.pdbx_seq_one_letter_code
_entity_poly.pdbx_strand_id
1 'polypeptide(L)'
;VLTFASTKHLVAAASTTASNLEGTVTYNNTTPTIAQLNSLLKSTNTAIILTSEESRNPNHQSVLNKVLNPGQNLSSEMVNISFNSSTSELKIAVASSCCTITGSEVVFNQISVTQDLSTFTKTPTDQAITVTQAESTNPTQGTVNKLLQTDGSLNVGTDVTITFNANERKATLASAPNSTKVQGSVVFTNVTVEKPALNATLTVKELGQINARTQAAVKAAMLSKNTNLQNVDQNRFTITLDTDASKNKATVTHPDFAYAVEVSFSVQLK
;
A
#
# COMPACT_ATOMS: atom_id res chain seq x y z
N VAL A 1 7.33 6.71 48.72
CA VAL A 1 7.42 7.24 47.33
C VAL A 1 8.89 7.24 46.94
N LEU A 2 9.25 6.70 45.78
CA LEU A 2 10.62 6.73 45.27
C LEU A 2 10.75 7.93 44.33
N THR A 3 11.62 8.88 44.66
CA THR A 3 11.82 10.09 43.87
C THR A 3 13.31 10.27 43.61
N PHE A 4 13.69 10.46 42.34
CA PHE A 4 15.06 10.77 41.97
C PHE A 4 15.29 12.28 42.16
N ALA A 5 16.07 12.64 43.18
CA ALA A 5 16.44 14.02 43.46
C ALA A 5 17.85 14.24 42.91
N SER A 6 17.94 14.60 41.62
CA SER A 6 19.19 14.85 40.90
C SER A 6 20.10 13.62 40.69
N THR A 7 21.02 13.72 39.73
CA THR A 7 21.85 12.66 39.14
C THR A 7 22.79 11.90 40.09
N LYS A 8 22.68 12.07 41.41
CA LYS A 8 23.60 11.47 42.40
C LYS A 8 22.94 10.83 43.62
N HIS A 9 21.64 11.07 43.87
CA HIS A 9 20.99 10.60 45.09
C HIS A 9 19.61 10.00 44.80
N LEU A 10 19.43 8.73 45.18
CA LEU A 10 18.10 8.13 45.31
C LEU A 10 17.63 8.32 46.75
N VAL A 11 16.46 8.92 46.94
CA VAL A 11 15.84 9.12 48.25
C VAL A 11 14.63 8.21 48.37
N ALA A 12 14.68 7.28 49.33
CA ALA A 12 13.53 6.48 49.73
C ALA A 12 13.04 6.98 51.09
N ALA A 13 11.81 7.50 51.12
CA ALA A 13 11.12 7.87 52.35
C ALA A 13 10.00 6.87 52.62
N ALA A 14 9.98 6.32 53.85
CA ALA A 14 8.84 5.57 54.33
C ALA A 14 7.67 6.53 54.50
N SER A 15 6.58 6.32 53.74
CA SER A 15 5.30 6.98 54.04
C SER A 15 4.49 5.98 54.86
N THR A 16 4.51 6.15 56.17
CA THR A 16 3.65 5.39 57.07
C THR A 16 2.74 6.36 57.81
N THR A 17 1.50 5.93 58.08
CA THR A 17 0.57 6.67 58.96
C THR A 17 0.88 6.43 60.44
N ALA A 18 1.99 5.76 60.77
CA ALA A 18 2.41 5.45 62.13
C ALA A 18 3.36 6.52 62.68
N SER A 19 3.02 7.11 63.82
CA SER A 19 3.71 8.25 64.44
C SER A 19 5.10 7.94 65.04
N ASN A 20 5.59 6.70 64.92
CA ASN A 20 6.80 6.21 65.56
C ASN A 20 7.82 5.59 64.58
N LEU A 21 7.63 5.73 63.27
CA LEU A 21 8.53 5.25 62.22
C LEU A 21 8.83 6.36 61.22
N GLU A 22 9.82 7.19 61.56
CA GLU A 22 10.40 8.17 60.64
C GLU A 22 11.85 7.78 60.31
N GLY A 23 12.17 7.75 59.02
CA GLY A 23 13.51 7.45 58.55
C GLY A 23 13.63 7.72 57.06
N THR A 24 14.72 8.39 56.67
CA THR A 24 15.11 8.62 55.28
C THR A 24 16.34 7.81 54.97
N VAL A 25 16.28 6.97 53.94
CA VAL A 25 17.46 6.31 53.38
C VAL A 25 17.92 7.10 52.16
N THR A 26 19.09 7.70 52.27
CA THR A 26 19.75 8.40 51.16
C THR A 26 20.88 7.53 50.63
N TYR A 27 20.77 7.09 49.38
CA TYR A 27 21.86 6.43 48.68
C TYR A 27 22.79 7.49 48.10
N ASN A 28 23.92 7.73 48.77
CA ASN A 28 24.83 8.85 48.46
C ASN A 28 25.70 8.63 47.22
N ASN A 29 25.78 7.39 46.71
CA ASN A 29 26.62 7.00 45.56
C ASN A 29 25.83 6.10 44.61
N THR A 30 24.70 6.57 44.10
CA THR A 30 24.06 5.89 42.97
C THR A 30 24.75 6.31 41.67
N THR A 31 25.40 5.38 40.99
CA THR A 31 25.81 5.59 39.60
C THR A 31 24.64 5.17 38.72
N PRO A 32 23.85 6.10 38.15
CA PRO A 32 22.88 5.71 37.14
C PRO A 32 23.65 5.03 36.00
N THR A 33 23.19 3.86 35.54
CA THR A 33 23.71 3.27 34.31
C THR A 33 23.24 4.15 33.15
N ILE A 34 24.06 5.13 32.80
CA ILE A 34 23.81 6.01 31.66
C ILE A 34 24.02 5.17 30.40
N ALA A 35 22.97 5.01 29.59
CA ALA A 35 23.09 4.29 28.33
C ALA A 35 23.99 5.08 27.36
N GLN A 36 24.79 4.34 26.57
CA GLN A 36 25.59 4.93 25.51
C GLN A 36 24.73 5.06 24.25
N LEU A 37 24.79 6.21 23.56
CA LEU A 37 23.97 6.48 22.38
C LEU A 37 24.12 5.37 21.32
N ASN A 38 25.34 4.90 21.07
CA ASN A 38 25.60 3.85 20.08
C ASN A 38 24.99 2.49 20.43
N SER A 39 24.73 2.17 21.72
CA SER A 39 24.10 0.91 22.11
C SER A 39 22.58 0.93 21.92
N LEU A 40 22.00 2.12 21.83
CA LEU A 40 20.57 2.34 21.60
C LEU A 40 20.20 2.34 20.12
N LEU A 41 21.17 2.62 19.24
CA LEU A 41 20.97 2.77 17.81
C LEU A 41 21.31 1.49 17.04
N LYS A 42 20.67 1.33 15.88
CA LYS A 42 20.99 0.30 14.89
C LYS A 42 22.44 0.47 14.41
N SER A 43 22.99 -0.60 13.84
CA SER A 43 24.29 -0.54 13.16
C SER A 43 24.29 0.55 12.07
N THR A 44 25.39 1.30 11.94
CA THR A 44 25.56 2.38 10.95
C THR A 44 25.51 1.89 9.49
N ASN A 45 25.68 0.58 9.28
CA ASN A 45 25.52 -0.06 7.97
C ASN A 45 24.05 -0.32 7.59
N THR A 46 23.11 -0.05 8.50
CA THR A 46 21.68 -0.24 8.24
C THR A 46 21.18 0.78 7.24
N ALA A 47 20.48 0.32 6.21
CA ALA A 47 19.79 1.21 5.28
C ALA A 47 18.63 1.93 5.99
N ILE A 48 18.62 3.26 5.91
CA ILE A 48 17.58 4.10 6.48
C ILE A 48 16.90 4.84 5.34
N ILE A 49 15.57 4.73 5.30
CA ILE A 49 14.76 5.39 4.29
C ILE A 49 14.05 6.56 4.96
N LEU A 50 14.30 7.77 4.50
CA LEU A 50 13.60 8.97 4.94
C LEU A 50 12.51 9.32 3.93
N THR A 51 11.39 9.83 4.42
CA THR A 51 10.45 10.55 3.57
C THR A 51 11.05 11.89 3.14
N SER A 52 10.52 12.47 2.07
CA SER A 52 10.85 13.84 1.66
C SER A 52 10.66 14.84 2.82
N GLU A 53 9.63 14.65 3.65
CA GLU A 53 9.37 15.52 4.81
C GLU A 53 10.42 15.32 5.90
N GLU A 54 10.71 14.08 6.28
CA GLU A 54 11.74 13.76 7.28
C GLU A 54 13.12 14.22 6.85
N SER A 55 13.44 14.19 5.55
CA SER A 55 14.72 14.72 5.07
C SER A 55 14.87 16.24 5.28
N ARG A 56 13.75 16.98 5.24
CA ARG A 56 13.71 18.44 5.45
C ARG A 56 13.62 18.79 6.93
N ASN A 57 12.98 17.93 7.71
CA ASN A 57 12.77 18.07 9.15
C ASN A 57 13.34 16.84 9.90
N PRO A 58 14.68 16.64 9.88
CA PRO A 58 15.29 15.42 10.39
C PRO A 58 15.22 15.29 11.91
N ASN A 59 15.10 16.41 12.64
CA ASN A 59 14.99 16.43 14.10
C ASN A 59 13.56 16.13 14.56
N HIS A 60 13.09 14.92 14.27
CA HIS A 60 11.74 14.46 14.55
C HIS A 60 11.74 13.02 15.06
N GLN A 61 10.78 12.68 15.94
CA GLN A 61 10.69 11.35 16.56
C GLN A 61 10.55 10.21 15.53
N SER A 62 9.89 10.47 14.40
CA SER A 62 9.75 9.46 13.33
C SER A 62 11.10 9.05 12.72
N VAL A 63 12.03 10.00 12.57
CA VAL A 63 13.40 9.73 12.10
C VAL A 63 14.18 8.96 13.15
N LEU A 64 14.06 9.36 14.42
CA LEU A 64 14.71 8.66 15.53
C LEU A 64 14.27 7.20 15.61
N ASN A 65 12.97 6.93 15.49
CA ASN A 65 12.42 5.58 15.51
C ASN A 65 13.00 4.68 14.39
N LYS A 66 13.43 5.26 13.26
CA LYS A 66 14.05 4.51 12.16
C LYS A 66 15.47 4.06 12.49
N VAL A 67 16.17 4.76 13.36
CA VAL A 67 17.56 4.47 13.73
C VAL A 67 17.71 3.77 15.09
N LEU A 68 16.64 3.67 15.89
CA LEU A 68 16.66 2.96 17.17
C LEU A 68 16.64 1.43 17.01
N ASN A 69 17.35 0.73 17.89
CA ASN A 69 17.20 -0.71 18.04
C ASN A 69 15.77 -1.08 18.47
N PRO A 70 15.22 -2.23 18.02
CA PRO A 70 13.89 -2.67 18.44
C PRO A 70 13.74 -2.69 19.96
N GLY A 71 12.65 -2.15 20.47
CA GLY A 71 12.35 -2.09 21.91
C GLY A 71 13.08 -0.97 22.68
N GLN A 72 13.95 -0.20 22.04
CA GLN A 72 14.53 1.00 22.65
C GLN A 72 13.55 2.17 22.54
N ASN A 73 13.60 3.05 23.55
CA ASN A 73 12.81 4.28 23.59
C ASN A 73 13.74 5.45 23.91
N LEU A 74 13.79 6.42 22.99
CA LEU A 74 14.55 7.64 23.14
C LEU A 74 13.69 8.79 22.62
N SER A 75 13.60 9.88 23.38
CA SER A 75 12.90 11.08 22.96
C SER A 75 13.76 11.88 21.98
N SER A 76 13.14 12.49 20.96
CA SER A 76 13.79 13.42 20.05
C SER A 76 14.34 14.69 20.72
N GLU A 77 13.98 14.97 21.97
CA GLU A 77 14.56 16.08 22.75
C GLU A 77 15.94 15.74 23.35
N MET A 78 16.26 14.44 23.45
CA MET A 78 17.49 13.94 24.07
C MET A 78 18.66 13.89 23.11
N VAL A 79 18.38 14.04 21.82
CA VAL A 79 19.36 13.96 20.73
C VAL A 79 19.12 15.08 19.74
N ASN A 80 20.17 15.48 19.03
CA ASN A 80 20.08 16.31 17.85
C ASN A 80 20.23 15.41 16.62
N ILE A 81 19.28 15.49 15.70
CA ILE A 81 19.29 14.73 14.45
C ILE A 81 19.42 15.71 13.30
N SER A 82 20.41 15.49 12.44
CA SER A 82 20.61 16.29 11.23
C SER A 82 20.87 15.39 10.04
N PHE A 83 20.38 15.81 8.87
CA PHE A 83 20.59 15.10 7.61
C PHE A 83 21.28 16.04 6.62
N ASN A 84 22.38 15.57 6.04
CA ASN A 84 23.06 16.25 4.95
C ASN A 84 22.75 15.52 3.64
N SER A 85 21.89 16.11 2.81
CA SER A 85 21.49 15.51 1.53
C SER A 85 22.61 15.43 0.51
N SER A 86 23.64 16.29 0.61
CA SER A 86 24.77 16.29 -0.33
C SER A 86 25.73 15.13 -0.06
N THR A 87 25.88 14.72 1.20
CA THR A 87 26.72 13.58 1.60
C THR A 87 25.92 12.31 1.90
N SER A 88 24.59 12.40 1.93
CA SER A 88 23.69 11.31 2.37
C SER A 88 24.00 10.80 3.77
N GLU A 89 24.38 11.71 4.67
CA GLU A 89 24.74 11.39 6.05
C GLU A 89 23.62 11.82 7.00
N LEU A 90 23.14 10.89 7.83
CA LEU A 90 22.24 11.16 8.95
C LEU A 90 23.04 11.07 10.25
N LYS A 91 23.13 12.19 10.97
CA LYS A 91 23.94 12.35 12.18
C LYS A 91 23.06 12.44 13.40
N ILE A 92 23.36 11.62 14.40
CA ILE A 92 22.70 11.60 15.70
C ILE A 92 23.74 11.96 16.75
N ALA A 93 23.53 13.06 17.48
CA ALA A 93 24.38 13.47 18.59
C ALA A 93 23.56 13.62 19.87
N VAL A 94 24.17 13.38 21.02
CA VAL A 94 23.51 13.63 22.32
C VAL A 94 23.25 15.14 22.44
N ALA A 95 22.01 15.52 22.79
CA ALA A 95 21.69 16.92 23.01
C ALA A 95 22.42 17.43 24.26
N SER A 96 22.88 18.68 24.25
CA SER A 96 23.58 19.27 25.40
C SER A 96 22.73 19.37 26.67
N SER A 97 21.41 19.41 26.52
CA SER A 97 20.42 19.37 27.60
C SER A 97 20.20 17.97 28.18
N CYS A 98 20.66 16.91 27.50
CA CYS A 98 20.40 15.53 27.89
C CYS A 98 21.33 15.08 29.03
N CYS A 99 20.75 14.56 30.10
CA CYS A 99 21.49 14.09 31.28
C CYS A 99 21.36 12.57 31.55
N THR A 100 20.68 11.84 30.67
CA THR A 100 20.33 10.42 30.88
C THR A 100 21.01 9.47 29.89
N ILE A 101 21.59 9.98 28.80
CA ILE A 101 22.45 9.22 27.87
C ILE A 101 23.77 9.97 27.62
N THR A 102 24.80 9.24 27.22
CA THR A 102 26.12 9.79 26.83
C THR A 102 26.61 9.16 25.54
N GLY A 103 27.63 9.73 24.91
CA GLY A 103 28.26 9.14 23.73
C GLY A 103 28.64 10.18 22.68
N SER A 104 29.43 9.74 21.71
CA SER A 104 29.83 10.53 20.55
C SER A 104 28.75 10.56 19.47
N GLU A 105 28.90 11.48 18.50
CA GLU A 105 28.07 11.51 17.29
C GLU A 105 28.13 10.15 16.56
N VAL A 106 26.96 9.67 16.13
CA VAL A 106 26.79 8.48 15.31
C VAL A 106 26.35 8.92 13.92
N VAL A 107 27.01 8.41 12.89
CA VAL A 107 26.76 8.77 11.49
C VAL A 107 26.29 7.54 10.72
N PHE A 108 25.10 7.64 10.12
CA PHE A 108 24.57 6.65 9.18
C PHE A 108 24.78 7.14 7.75
N ASN A 109 25.36 6.29 6.90
CA ASN A 109 25.78 6.66 5.54
C ASN A 109 24.97 5.94 4.44
N GLN A 110 24.05 5.05 4.83
CA GLN A 110 23.19 4.32 3.90
C GLN A 110 21.78 4.93 3.91
N ILE A 111 21.69 6.20 3.55
CA ILE A 111 20.44 6.95 3.57
C ILE A 111 19.85 7.04 2.17
N SER A 112 18.57 6.73 2.04
CA SER A 112 17.77 6.98 0.84
C SER A 112 16.58 7.86 1.18
N VAL A 113 16.18 8.74 0.26
CA VAL A 113 15.02 9.61 0.43
C VAL A 113 13.97 9.25 -0.60
N THR A 114 12.75 8.97 -0.16
CA THR A 114 11.64 8.71 -1.09
C THR A 114 11.23 9.99 -1.79
N GLN A 115 10.96 9.87 -3.08
CA GLN A 115 10.49 10.96 -3.92
C GLN A 115 8.96 10.92 -4.06
N ASP A 116 8.35 12.07 -4.31
CA ASP A 116 6.91 12.13 -4.57
C ASP A 116 6.56 11.40 -5.86
N LEU A 117 5.48 10.61 -5.85
CA LEU A 117 5.03 9.86 -7.03
C LEU A 117 4.84 10.72 -8.28
N SER A 118 4.45 12.00 -8.11
CA SER A 118 4.25 12.93 -9.23
C SER A 118 5.52 13.15 -10.07
N THR A 119 6.72 12.92 -9.53
CA THR A 119 7.98 13.07 -10.28
C THR A 119 8.24 11.92 -11.26
N PHE A 120 7.51 10.81 -11.15
CA PHE A 120 7.64 9.63 -12.02
C PHE A 120 6.48 9.46 -12.98
N THR A 121 5.33 10.09 -12.73
CA THR A 121 4.09 9.87 -13.47
C THR A 121 3.87 10.89 -14.58
N LYS A 122 3.21 10.48 -15.67
CA LYS A 122 2.64 11.41 -16.66
C LYS A 122 1.71 12.42 -15.99
N THR A 123 1.48 13.56 -16.64
CA THR A 123 0.50 14.55 -16.19
C THR A 123 -0.89 13.91 -16.07
N PRO A 124 -1.54 13.91 -14.88
CA PRO A 124 -2.71 13.07 -14.63
C PRO A 124 -4.00 13.47 -15.37
N THR A 125 -4.07 14.73 -15.83
CA THR A 125 -5.26 15.33 -16.43
C THR A 125 -5.24 15.34 -17.96
N ASP A 126 -4.06 15.35 -18.58
CA ASP A 126 -3.93 15.76 -19.99
C ASP A 126 -3.82 14.58 -20.95
N GLN A 127 -3.47 13.39 -20.46
CA GLN A 127 -3.24 12.22 -21.30
C GLN A 127 -4.34 11.18 -21.12
N ALA A 128 -4.97 10.81 -22.24
CA ALA A 128 -5.87 9.67 -22.27
C ALA A 128 -5.05 8.39 -22.07
N ILE A 129 -5.39 7.62 -21.04
CA ILE A 129 -4.78 6.34 -20.74
C ILE A 129 -5.77 5.24 -21.08
N THR A 130 -5.38 4.32 -21.96
CA THR A 130 -6.20 3.16 -22.33
C THR A 130 -5.60 1.89 -21.76
N VAL A 131 -6.40 1.16 -21.01
CA VAL A 131 -6.08 -0.18 -20.49
C VAL A 131 -7.16 -1.16 -20.91
N THR A 132 -6.81 -2.43 -21.04
CA THR A 132 -7.78 -3.50 -21.28
C THR A 132 -8.50 -3.86 -19.98
N GLN A 133 -9.66 -4.51 -20.11
CA GLN A 133 -10.39 -5.07 -18.97
C GLN A 133 -9.56 -6.08 -18.15
N ALA A 134 -8.65 -6.81 -18.80
CA ALA A 134 -7.74 -7.72 -18.10
C ALA A 134 -6.72 -6.94 -17.25
N GLU A 135 -6.14 -5.88 -17.81
CA GLU A 135 -5.19 -5.00 -17.10
C GLU A 135 -5.85 -4.23 -15.95
N SER A 136 -7.12 -3.85 -16.06
CA SER A 136 -7.83 -3.14 -14.99
C SER A 136 -8.15 -4.03 -13.79
N THR A 137 -8.24 -5.35 -14.03
CA THR A 137 -8.56 -6.36 -13.00
C THR A 137 -7.28 -6.94 -12.40
N ASN A 138 -6.28 -7.21 -13.23
CA ASN A 138 -4.96 -7.74 -12.84
C ASN A 138 -3.85 -6.87 -13.43
N PRO A 139 -3.53 -5.73 -12.79
CA PRO A 139 -2.52 -4.82 -13.29
C PRO A 139 -1.14 -5.48 -13.34
N THR A 140 -0.43 -5.26 -14.44
CA THR A 140 0.95 -5.74 -14.65
C THR A 140 1.93 -4.57 -14.71
N GLN A 141 3.23 -4.87 -14.85
CA GLN A 141 4.22 -3.82 -15.09
C GLN A 141 3.90 -3.00 -16.35
N GLY A 142 3.38 -3.65 -17.40
CA GLY A 142 2.93 -2.96 -18.61
C GLY A 142 1.81 -1.96 -18.32
N THR A 143 0.89 -2.31 -17.41
CA THR A 143 -0.19 -1.41 -16.97
C THR A 143 0.37 -0.19 -16.24
N VAL A 144 1.33 -0.38 -15.32
CA VAL A 144 1.99 0.72 -14.61
C VAL A 144 2.76 1.63 -15.56
N ASN A 145 3.54 1.07 -16.50
CA ASN A 145 4.31 1.84 -17.48
C ASN A 145 3.44 2.82 -18.29
N LYS A 146 2.18 2.47 -18.58
CA LYS A 146 1.24 3.39 -19.23
C LYS A 146 1.02 4.70 -18.46
N LEU A 147 1.26 4.73 -17.15
CA LEU A 147 1.09 5.90 -16.28
C LEU A 147 2.41 6.63 -15.96
N LEU A 148 3.56 6.02 -16.26
CA LEU A 148 4.88 6.57 -15.96
C LEU A 148 5.40 7.46 -17.09
N GLN A 149 6.23 8.45 -16.76
CA GLN A 149 6.97 9.26 -17.75
C GLN A 149 8.08 8.44 -18.42
N THR A 150 8.67 7.50 -17.68
CA THR A 150 9.70 6.59 -18.16
C THR A 150 9.35 5.17 -17.74
N ASP A 151 9.22 4.29 -18.73
CA ASP A 151 8.92 2.88 -18.52
C ASP A 151 9.95 2.21 -17.60
N GLY A 152 9.46 1.39 -16.67
CA GLY A 152 10.33 0.70 -15.69
C GLY A 152 10.96 1.61 -14.64
N SER A 153 10.62 2.91 -14.59
CA SER A 153 11.10 3.79 -13.52
C SER A 153 10.53 3.42 -12.14
N LEU A 154 9.39 2.74 -12.07
CA LEU A 154 8.81 2.17 -10.85
C LEU A 154 8.27 0.75 -11.13
N ASN A 155 8.42 -0.14 -10.16
CA ASN A 155 7.97 -1.53 -10.23
C ASN A 155 6.62 -1.74 -9.56
N VAL A 156 5.70 -2.45 -10.24
CA VAL A 156 4.42 -2.84 -9.66
C VAL A 156 4.61 -3.81 -8.49
N GLY A 157 3.86 -3.63 -7.40
CA GLY A 157 3.93 -4.44 -6.18
C GLY A 157 5.08 -4.07 -5.23
N THR A 158 6.24 -3.66 -5.76
CA THR A 158 7.40 -3.24 -4.97
C THR A 158 7.39 -1.75 -4.67
N ASP A 159 7.23 -0.92 -5.70
CA ASP A 159 7.24 0.54 -5.58
C ASP A 159 5.83 1.10 -5.50
N VAL A 160 4.91 0.55 -6.29
CA VAL A 160 3.56 1.09 -6.47
C VAL A 160 2.49 0.02 -6.57
N THR A 161 1.27 0.39 -6.21
CA THR A 161 0.04 -0.36 -6.48
C THR A 161 -0.91 0.51 -7.28
N ILE A 162 -1.84 -0.10 -8.00
CA ILE A 162 -2.81 0.61 -8.82
C ILE A 162 -4.21 0.08 -8.62
N THR A 163 -5.17 1.00 -8.54
CA THR A 163 -6.60 0.69 -8.50
C THR A 163 -7.31 1.43 -9.61
N PHE A 164 -8.19 0.74 -10.35
CA PHE A 164 -9.02 1.33 -11.39
C PHE A 164 -10.45 1.53 -10.90
N ASN A 165 -11.00 2.71 -11.14
CA ASN A 165 -12.42 2.99 -11.05
C ASN A 165 -12.94 3.28 -12.46
N ALA A 166 -13.37 2.22 -13.15
CA ALA A 166 -13.88 2.32 -14.52
C ALA A 166 -15.13 3.21 -14.63
N ASN A 167 -15.97 3.24 -13.58
CA ASN A 167 -17.18 4.06 -13.56
C ASN A 167 -16.86 5.56 -13.54
N GLU A 168 -15.80 5.94 -12.84
CA GLU A 168 -15.32 7.33 -12.77
C GLU A 168 -14.25 7.67 -13.82
N ARG A 169 -13.88 6.72 -14.68
CA ARG A 169 -12.77 6.86 -15.65
C ARG A 169 -11.46 7.24 -14.97
N LYS A 170 -11.21 6.67 -13.79
CA LYS A 170 -10.03 6.97 -12.96
C LYS A 170 -9.11 5.78 -12.75
N ALA A 171 -7.83 6.07 -12.58
CA ALA A 171 -6.87 5.15 -12.00
C ALA A 171 -6.09 5.87 -10.90
N THR A 172 -5.88 5.20 -9.78
CA THR A 172 -5.08 5.71 -8.67
C THR A 172 -3.82 4.88 -8.58
N LEU A 173 -2.66 5.53 -8.78
CA LEU A 173 -1.34 4.95 -8.55
C LEU A 173 -0.87 5.40 -7.17
N ALA A 174 -0.70 4.46 -6.24
CA ALA A 174 -0.29 4.74 -4.87
C ALA A 174 1.04 4.07 -4.55
N SER A 175 1.83 4.68 -3.68
CA SER A 175 3.05 4.06 -3.15
C SER A 175 2.71 2.73 -2.47
N ALA A 176 3.52 1.70 -2.74
CA ALA A 176 3.39 0.43 -2.04
C ALA A 176 3.77 0.62 -0.56
N PRO A 177 3.18 -0.13 0.38
CA PRO A 177 3.38 0.07 1.82
C PRO A 177 4.84 0.10 2.30
N ASN A 178 5.74 -0.62 1.60
CA ASN A 178 7.16 -0.71 1.93
C ASN A 178 8.06 -0.16 0.82
N SER A 179 7.54 0.74 -0.04
CA SER A 179 8.38 1.34 -1.08
C SER A 179 9.52 2.11 -0.46
N THR A 180 10.73 1.87 -0.97
CA THR A 180 11.95 2.59 -0.57
C THR A 180 12.26 3.76 -1.51
N LYS A 181 11.47 3.92 -2.58
CA LYS A 181 11.74 4.83 -3.70
C LYS A 181 10.72 5.96 -3.78
N VAL A 182 9.45 5.68 -3.52
CA VAL A 182 8.37 6.65 -3.71
C VAL A 182 7.41 6.75 -2.54
N GLN A 183 6.76 7.89 -2.42
CA GLN A 183 5.71 8.18 -1.43
C GLN A 183 4.52 8.88 -2.09
N GLY A 184 3.36 8.83 -1.42
CA GLY A 184 2.15 9.52 -1.86
C GLY A 184 1.28 8.70 -2.82
N SER A 185 0.44 9.41 -3.58
CA SER A 185 -0.49 8.85 -4.55
C SER A 185 -0.83 9.86 -5.63
N VAL A 186 -1.09 9.39 -6.85
CA VAL A 186 -1.50 10.19 -8.01
C VAL A 186 -2.80 9.62 -8.59
N VAL A 187 -3.77 10.48 -8.91
CA VAL A 187 -5.06 10.11 -9.48
C VAL A 187 -5.14 10.61 -10.92
N PHE A 188 -5.27 9.68 -11.86
CA PHE A 188 -5.49 9.94 -13.28
C PHE A 188 -6.99 9.96 -13.56
N THR A 189 -7.48 10.96 -14.31
CA THR A 189 -8.92 11.20 -14.50
C THR A 189 -9.41 10.99 -15.93
N ASN A 190 -8.51 10.64 -16.86
CA ASN A 190 -8.85 10.36 -18.25
C ASN A 190 -8.48 8.93 -18.64
N VAL A 191 -8.98 7.96 -17.87
CA VAL A 191 -8.68 6.53 -18.05
C VAL A 191 -9.86 5.83 -18.73
N THR A 192 -9.57 5.11 -19.81
CA THR A 192 -10.54 4.25 -20.51
C THR A 192 -10.18 2.80 -20.30
N VAL A 193 -11.15 2.00 -19.84
CA VAL A 193 -11.06 0.54 -19.81
C VAL A 193 -11.72 -0.01 -21.06
N GLU A 194 -10.91 -0.52 -21.98
CA GLU A 194 -11.37 -1.19 -23.19
C GLU A 194 -11.85 -2.61 -22.87
N LYS A 195 -13.08 -2.90 -23.26
CA LYS A 195 -13.69 -4.20 -23.05
C LYS A 195 -13.56 -5.04 -24.32
N PRO A 196 -13.11 -6.31 -24.23
CA PRO A 196 -13.14 -7.20 -25.37
C PRO A 196 -14.57 -7.41 -25.86
N ALA A 197 -14.77 -7.59 -27.15
CA ALA A 197 -16.10 -7.86 -27.70
C ALA A 197 -16.58 -9.25 -27.26
N LEU A 198 -17.80 -9.34 -26.70
CA LEU A 198 -18.35 -10.61 -26.21
C LEU A 198 -18.46 -11.64 -27.34
N ASN A 199 -18.76 -11.20 -28.57
CA ASN A 199 -18.89 -12.07 -29.74
C ASN A 199 -17.57 -12.71 -30.21
N ALA A 200 -16.41 -12.18 -29.80
CA ALA A 200 -15.11 -12.79 -30.06
C ALA A 200 -14.84 -13.95 -29.09
N THR A 201 -15.48 -13.92 -27.92
CA THR A 201 -15.34 -14.94 -26.87
C THR A 201 -16.49 -15.95 -26.94
N LEU A 202 -17.74 -15.52 -27.03
CA LEU A 202 -18.89 -16.39 -27.27
C LEU A 202 -18.94 -16.79 -28.75
N THR A 203 -18.26 -17.88 -29.10
CA THR A 203 -18.08 -18.35 -30.49
C THR A 203 -19.23 -19.23 -30.96
N VAL A 204 -19.80 -20.07 -30.08
CA VAL A 204 -20.94 -20.95 -30.38
C VAL A 204 -22.24 -20.25 -30.01
N LYS A 205 -22.96 -19.77 -31.03
CA LYS A 205 -24.23 -19.04 -30.90
C LYS A 205 -25.46 -19.94 -31.05
N GLU A 206 -25.31 -21.04 -31.79
CA GLU A 206 -26.32 -22.09 -31.92
C GLU A 206 -26.14 -23.09 -30.77
N LEU A 207 -26.95 -22.97 -29.73
CA LEU A 207 -26.82 -23.78 -28.51
C LEU A 207 -27.38 -25.20 -28.68
N GLY A 208 -28.13 -25.43 -29.75
CA GLY A 208 -28.82 -26.69 -30.00
C GLY A 208 -30.03 -26.89 -29.09
N GLN A 209 -30.33 -28.15 -28.79
CA GLN A 209 -31.50 -28.52 -28.01
C GLN A 209 -31.29 -28.29 -26.50
N ILE A 210 -32.25 -27.63 -25.85
CA ILE A 210 -32.27 -27.39 -24.40
C ILE A 210 -33.55 -27.96 -23.77
N ASN A 211 -33.51 -28.22 -22.47
CA ASN A 211 -34.59 -28.85 -21.73
C ASN A 211 -35.81 -27.95 -21.46
N ALA A 212 -35.64 -26.63 -21.45
CA ALA A 212 -36.70 -25.66 -21.24
C ALA A 212 -36.28 -24.25 -21.71
N ARG A 213 -37.25 -23.43 -22.12
CA ARG A 213 -37.05 -22.02 -22.45
C ARG A 213 -36.93 -21.16 -21.20
N THR A 214 -35.80 -21.28 -20.48
CA THR A 214 -35.51 -20.51 -19.26
C THR A 214 -34.14 -19.86 -19.37
N GLN A 215 -33.94 -18.74 -18.67
CA GLN A 215 -32.63 -18.07 -18.61
C GLN A 215 -31.54 -19.03 -18.09
N ALA A 216 -31.86 -19.84 -17.09
CA ALA A 216 -30.94 -20.82 -16.52
C ALA A 216 -30.53 -21.92 -17.52
N ALA A 217 -31.49 -22.47 -18.28
CA ALA A 217 -31.21 -23.48 -19.29
C ALA A 217 -30.35 -22.93 -20.44
N VAL A 218 -30.65 -21.71 -20.92
CA VAL A 218 -29.85 -21.03 -21.95
C VAL A 218 -28.44 -20.74 -21.43
N LYS A 219 -28.31 -20.25 -20.20
CA LYS A 219 -27.00 -20.00 -19.56
C LYS A 219 -26.19 -21.28 -19.46
N ALA A 220 -26.78 -22.37 -18.96
CA ALA A 220 -26.10 -23.65 -18.84
C ALA A 220 -25.64 -24.19 -20.20
N ALA A 221 -26.51 -24.14 -21.22
CA ALA A 221 -26.17 -24.56 -22.58
C ALA A 221 -25.02 -23.70 -23.15
N MET A 222 -25.13 -22.37 -23.03
CA MET A 222 -24.10 -21.42 -23.48
C MET A 222 -22.73 -21.70 -22.85
N LEU A 223 -22.68 -21.89 -21.53
CA LEU A 223 -21.42 -22.19 -20.80
C LEU A 223 -20.85 -23.58 -21.14
N SER A 224 -21.70 -24.57 -21.39
CA SER A 224 -21.26 -25.91 -21.79
C SER A 224 -20.66 -25.96 -23.20
N LYS A 225 -21.17 -25.12 -24.11
CA LYS A 225 -20.74 -25.07 -25.52
C LYS A 225 -19.56 -24.12 -25.75
N ASN A 226 -19.39 -23.12 -24.90
CA ASN A 226 -18.31 -22.12 -25.00
C ASN A 226 -17.34 -22.30 -23.82
N THR A 227 -16.51 -23.35 -23.85
CA THR A 227 -15.60 -23.71 -22.75
C THR A 227 -14.57 -22.61 -22.42
N ASN A 228 -14.29 -21.73 -23.36
CA ASN A 228 -13.44 -20.55 -23.16
C ASN A 228 -14.08 -19.49 -22.23
N LEU A 229 -15.37 -19.59 -21.91
CA LEU A 229 -16.05 -18.74 -20.91
C LEU A 229 -15.92 -19.28 -19.48
N GLN A 230 -15.29 -20.43 -19.26
CA GLN A 230 -15.17 -21.03 -17.93
C GLN A 230 -14.31 -20.18 -16.97
N ASN A 231 -13.38 -19.38 -17.51
CA ASN A 231 -12.53 -18.45 -16.74
C ASN A 231 -13.17 -17.07 -16.54
N VAL A 232 -14.36 -16.84 -17.11
CA VAL A 232 -15.15 -15.61 -16.92
C VAL A 232 -16.02 -15.77 -15.68
N ASP A 233 -16.29 -14.69 -14.95
CA ASP A 233 -17.24 -14.72 -13.84
C ASP A 233 -18.65 -15.06 -14.34
N GLN A 234 -19.01 -16.34 -14.19
CA GLN A 234 -20.24 -16.88 -14.73
C GLN A 234 -21.48 -16.23 -14.10
N ASN A 235 -21.38 -15.68 -12.89
CA ASN A 235 -22.51 -15.08 -12.19
C ASN A 235 -22.92 -13.74 -12.80
N ARG A 236 -22.04 -13.12 -13.59
CA ARG A 236 -22.25 -11.79 -14.19
C ARG A 236 -22.80 -11.84 -15.61
N PHE A 237 -23.06 -13.03 -16.16
CA PHE A 237 -23.86 -13.17 -17.39
C PHE A 237 -25.33 -12.87 -17.14
N THR A 238 -25.88 -11.97 -17.95
CA THR A 238 -27.31 -11.69 -18.02
C THR A 238 -27.87 -12.30 -19.29
N ILE A 239 -28.95 -13.07 -19.16
CA ILE A 239 -29.66 -13.70 -20.27
C ILE A 239 -31.05 -13.08 -20.38
N THR A 240 -31.34 -12.47 -21.53
CA THR A 240 -32.66 -11.93 -21.84
C THR A 240 -33.27 -12.77 -22.95
N LEU A 241 -34.28 -13.58 -22.62
CA LEU A 241 -35.03 -14.35 -23.62
C LEU A 241 -35.77 -13.38 -24.56
N ASP A 242 -35.88 -13.74 -25.84
CA ASP A 242 -36.71 -12.98 -26.79
C ASP A 242 -38.16 -12.89 -26.25
N THR A 243 -38.85 -11.80 -26.50
CA THR A 243 -40.27 -11.68 -26.10
C THR A 243 -41.16 -12.59 -26.93
N ASP A 244 -40.77 -12.89 -28.16
CA ASP A 244 -41.43 -13.85 -29.04
C ASP A 244 -40.95 -15.28 -28.72
N ALA A 245 -41.84 -16.07 -28.12
CA ALA A 245 -41.53 -17.44 -27.73
C ALA A 245 -41.22 -18.36 -28.93
N SER A 246 -41.70 -18.03 -30.13
CA SER A 246 -41.51 -18.86 -31.33
C SER A 246 -40.08 -18.79 -31.89
N LYS A 247 -39.36 -17.70 -31.62
CA LYS A 247 -38.02 -17.47 -32.18
C LYS A 247 -36.93 -18.32 -31.53
N ASN A 248 -37.15 -18.82 -30.31
CA ASN A 248 -36.15 -19.54 -29.50
C ASN A 248 -34.77 -18.86 -29.50
N LYS A 249 -34.77 -17.54 -29.24
CA LYS A 249 -33.57 -16.71 -29.16
C LYS A 249 -33.40 -16.11 -27.77
N ALA A 250 -32.18 -15.74 -27.44
CA ALA A 250 -31.84 -14.97 -26.26
C ALA A 250 -30.68 -14.02 -26.54
N THR A 251 -30.67 -12.89 -25.86
CA THR A 251 -29.56 -11.94 -25.84
C THR A 251 -28.72 -12.19 -24.60
N VAL A 252 -27.41 -12.30 -24.78
CA VAL A 252 -26.41 -12.48 -23.72
C VAL A 252 -25.62 -11.18 -23.56
N THR A 253 -25.48 -10.71 -22.33
CA THR A 253 -24.58 -9.61 -21.99
C THR A 253 -23.70 -9.99 -20.81
N HIS A 254 -22.54 -9.34 -20.72
CA HIS A 254 -21.63 -9.45 -19.60
C HIS A 254 -20.92 -8.11 -19.39
N PRO A 255 -20.84 -7.59 -18.16
CA PRO A 255 -20.33 -6.25 -17.88
C PRO A 255 -18.86 -6.04 -18.26
N ASP A 256 -18.06 -7.10 -18.27
CA ASP A 256 -16.63 -7.04 -18.64
C ASP A 256 -16.39 -7.14 -20.16
N PHE A 257 -17.44 -7.34 -20.96
CA PHE A 257 -17.35 -7.38 -22.42
C PHE A 257 -18.12 -6.23 -23.06
N ALA A 258 -17.70 -5.84 -24.26
CA ALA A 258 -18.43 -4.95 -25.12
C ALA A 258 -19.47 -5.72 -25.94
N TYR A 259 -20.60 -5.06 -26.20
CA TYR A 259 -21.70 -5.51 -27.05
C TYR A 259 -22.47 -6.74 -26.52
N ALA A 260 -23.75 -6.80 -26.88
CA ALA A 260 -24.59 -7.95 -26.62
C ALA A 260 -24.45 -9.00 -27.73
N VAL A 261 -24.69 -10.27 -27.41
CA VAL A 261 -24.63 -11.38 -28.37
C VAL A 261 -25.95 -12.13 -28.40
N GLU A 262 -26.52 -12.31 -29.58
CA GLU A 262 -27.69 -13.17 -29.78
C GLU A 262 -27.25 -14.64 -29.87
N VAL A 263 -27.97 -15.50 -29.17
CA VAL A 263 -27.86 -16.96 -29.22
C VAL A 263 -29.23 -17.57 -29.53
N SER A 264 -29.22 -18.73 -30.15
CA SER A 264 -30.40 -19.48 -30.60
C SER A 264 -30.37 -20.90 -30.05
N PHE A 265 -31.55 -21.49 -29.90
CA PHE A 265 -31.72 -22.84 -29.36
C PHE A 265 -32.99 -23.49 -29.91
N SER A 266 -33.18 -24.77 -29.61
CA SER A 266 -34.46 -25.47 -29.76
C SER A 266 -34.88 -26.05 -28.41
N VAL A 267 -36.19 -26.20 -28.17
CA VAL A 267 -36.69 -26.77 -26.91
C VAL A 267 -37.05 -28.23 -27.13
N GLN A 268 -36.58 -29.12 -26.25
CA GLN A 268 -37.00 -30.51 -26.24
C GLN A 268 -38.47 -30.61 -25.86
N LEU A 269 -39.30 -31.01 -26.83
CA LEU A 269 -40.69 -31.37 -26.57
C LEU A 269 -40.66 -32.65 -25.71
N LYS A 270 -41.25 -32.56 -24.52
CA LYS A 270 -41.50 -33.72 -23.66
C LYS A 270 -42.72 -34.47 -24.16
#